data_AF-A0A1Y2IIE8-F1
#
_entry.id   AF-A0A1Y2IIE8-F1
#
_cell.length_a   1.000
_cell.length_b   1.000
_cell.length_c   1.000
_cell.angle_alpha   90.00
_cell.angle_beta   90.00
_cell.angle_gamma   90.00
#
_symmetry.space_group_name_H-M   'P 1'
#
loop_
_entity.id
_entity.type
_entity.pdbx_description
1 polymer ?
#
loop_
_entity_poly.entity_id
_entity_poly.type
_entity_poly.pdbx_seq_one_letter_code
_entity_poly.pdbx_strand_id
1 'polypeptide(L)'
;MLPTTLLAAFLPLLGYVLAQEEGQISGPTSSASAAGYSCDATKCKLPNCNCASTDPPGGLSPSDVPMFVVFTADDAIQTYTLDAVNQFLAHRKNPNGCQPKITYYTSLNYTNYTLVTDWYVAGNEIADHTMTHVGTPPEDEVTGNLIALNQLAGIPLSSIIGFRAPYLNYSVDTLKMLAKLGFTYDSSSSASVPVTDDGTDAFWPYTLDYGMANDCLVVDGLCKGQPVLPGFWEIPMYAMFDERGADGPHLMDPWLDTANGQSTVNDSATLEYMKSTFTAHYKGKRQPFGLYTHPIHVSTTVPGATVSNSTINMINEFLDWAQEQQDVWIVNSEQLLEWVRNPVPVSQLDSFAPLKCSTPAVDSSTKICNGIPQNEEGLLDHCAFSDFPFYTCYGCPEEPPTPSNPSPPQTTESGHVARFRLPANCSTPFWDPIKGTCICNSSSCAFTDQSRPIGPNGANLTGDQVSSGSQDGEPSQSANPYVPFNAAAPGALPAGAWSAMAVGVVGAVLGAMGAFSRL
;
A
#
# COMPACT_ATOMS: atom_id res chain seq x y z
N MET A 1 54.81 -14.51 -26.05
CA MET A 1 53.87 -14.04 -27.08
C MET A 1 52.70 -15.02 -27.12
N LEU A 2 51.51 -14.55 -26.71
CA LEU A 2 50.13 -15.10 -26.77
C LEU A 2 49.38 -14.61 -25.51
N PRO A 3 48.08 -14.28 -25.59
CA PRO A 3 47.67 -12.90 -25.84
C PRO A 3 46.72 -12.31 -24.78
N THR A 4 46.64 -10.99 -24.82
CA THR A 4 45.58 -10.12 -24.30
C THR A 4 44.17 -10.61 -24.67
N THR A 5 43.39 -11.03 -23.68
CA THR A 5 41.92 -10.92 -23.65
C THR A 5 41.49 -10.69 -22.20
N LEU A 6 41.74 -9.46 -21.76
CA LEU A 6 41.02 -8.82 -20.66
C LEU A 6 39.70 -8.26 -21.22
N LEU A 7 38.69 -8.17 -20.35
CA LEU A 7 37.45 -7.38 -20.49
C LEU A 7 36.44 -7.83 -21.56
N ALA A 8 35.52 -8.72 -21.19
CA ALA A 8 34.12 -8.70 -21.65
C ALA A 8 33.29 -9.77 -20.93
N ALA A 9 33.13 -9.68 -19.61
CA ALA A 9 32.20 -10.57 -18.90
C ALA A 9 31.78 -10.02 -17.52
N PHE A 10 31.53 -8.71 -17.41
CA PHE A 10 30.84 -8.16 -16.24
C PHE A 10 29.93 -7.02 -16.70
N LEU A 11 28.65 -7.15 -16.29
CA LEU A 11 27.44 -6.33 -16.53
C LEU A 11 26.50 -6.83 -17.66
N PRO A 12 25.16 -6.87 -17.44
CA PRO A 12 24.40 -6.83 -16.17
C PRO A 12 23.41 -8.00 -16.00
N LEU A 13 23.34 -8.58 -14.80
CA LEU A 13 22.20 -9.38 -14.32
C LEU A 13 21.07 -8.48 -13.74
N LEU A 14 21.14 -7.16 -13.98
CA LEU A 14 20.18 -6.14 -13.54
C LEU A 14 19.00 -5.95 -14.53
N GLY A 15 18.53 -7.02 -15.16
CA GLY A 15 17.50 -6.94 -16.21
C GLY A 15 16.26 -7.80 -16.00
N TYR A 16 16.23 -8.63 -14.97
CA TYR A 16 15.06 -9.45 -14.64
C TYR A 16 14.55 -9.05 -13.27
N VAL A 17 13.86 -7.91 -13.21
CA VAL A 17 12.78 -7.75 -12.23
C VAL A 17 11.76 -8.79 -12.66
N LEU A 18 11.66 -9.90 -11.93
CA LEU A 18 10.55 -10.81 -12.07
C LEU A 18 9.30 -9.96 -11.81
N ALA A 19 8.50 -9.71 -12.85
CA ALA A 19 7.13 -9.26 -12.64
C ALA A 19 6.48 -10.36 -11.80
N GLN A 20 6.35 -10.14 -10.49
CA GLN A 20 5.52 -10.99 -9.67
C GLN A 20 4.09 -10.71 -10.14
N GLU A 21 3.35 -11.78 -10.46
CA GLU A 21 1.96 -11.72 -10.95
C GLU A 21 1.03 -11.32 -9.79
N GLU A 22 1.21 -10.11 -9.27
CA GLU A 22 0.39 -9.45 -8.25
C GLU A 22 -1.01 -9.20 -8.81
N GLY A 23 -2.05 -9.72 -8.15
CA GLY A 23 -3.44 -9.36 -8.46
C GLY A 23 -3.96 -9.80 -9.84
N GLN A 24 -3.35 -10.78 -10.50
CA GLN A 24 -3.92 -11.35 -11.73
C GLN A 24 -5.23 -12.07 -11.44
N ILE A 25 -6.31 -11.56 -12.02
CA ILE A 25 -7.64 -12.15 -11.98
C ILE A 25 -8.04 -12.59 -13.39
N SER A 26 -8.74 -13.72 -13.50
CA SER A 26 -9.11 -14.33 -14.80
C SER A 26 -10.62 -14.49 -15.00
N GLY A 27 -11.41 -13.99 -14.05
CA GLY A 27 -12.86 -14.07 -14.08
C GLY A 27 -13.47 -13.56 -12.77
N PRO A 28 -14.79 -13.78 -12.57
CA PRO A 28 -15.48 -13.41 -11.34
C PRO A 28 -14.89 -14.10 -10.11
N THR A 29 -14.59 -13.32 -9.08
CA THR A 29 -14.14 -13.76 -7.76
C THR A 29 -15.30 -13.85 -6.76
N SER A 30 -16.49 -13.36 -7.12
CA SER A 30 -17.71 -13.46 -6.34
C SER A 30 -18.94 -13.79 -7.18
N SER A 31 -19.98 -14.24 -6.49
CA SER A 31 -21.35 -14.33 -7.02
C SER A 31 -22.35 -14.12 -5.90
N ALA A 32 -23.58 -13.71 -6.20
CA ALA A 32 -24.63 -13.54 -5.18
C ALA A 32 -24.85 -14.82 -4.35
N SER A 33 -24.78 -15.99 -5.02
CA SER A 33 -24.87 -17.29 -4.35
C SER A 33 -23.69 -17.56 -3.45
N ALA A 34 -22.45 -17.29 -3.87
CA ALA A 34 -21.26 -17.49 -3.05
C ALA A 34 -21.22 -16.52 -1.86
N ALA A 35 -21.53 -15.24 -2.11
CA ALA A 35 -21.60 -14.21 -1.08
C ALA A 35 -22.62 -14.57 -0.01
N GLY A 36 -23.84 -14.95 -0.41
CA GLY A 36 -24.94 -15.16 0.53
C GLY A 36 -25.10 -14.00 1.53
N TYR A 37 -24.79 -12.78 1.08
CA TYR A 37 -24.71 -11.59 1.91
C TYR A 37 -26.12 -11.11 2.27
N SER A 38 -26.30 -10.71 3.53
CA SER A 38 -27.54 -10.15 4.03
C SER A 38 -27.22 -9.13 5.10
N CYS A 39 -27.69 -7.90 4.90
CA CYS A 39 -27.45 -6.78 5.81
C CYS A 39 -28.78 -6.13 6.22
N ASP A 40 -28.93 -5.87 7.51
CA ASP A 40 -30.05 -5.08 8.02
C ASP A 40 -29.70 -3.59 7.95
N ALA A 41 -30.00 -2.98 6.80
CA ALA A 41 -29.74 -1.57 6.54
C ALA A 41 -30.49 -0.61 7.49
N THR A 42 -31.43 -1.10 8.32
CA THR A 42 -32.06 -0.28 9.36
C THR A 42 -31.17 -0.13 10.60
N LYS A 43 -30.26 -1.07 10.83
CA LYS A 43 -29.29 -1.07 11.93
C LYS A 43 -27.91 -0.61 11.49
N CYS A 44 -27.47 -1.02 10.30
CA CYS A 44 -26.21 -0.59 9.73
C CYS A 44 -26.35 0.84 9.18
N LYS A 45 -25.78 1.82 9.90
CA LYS A 45 -25.91 3.25 9.59
C LYS A 45 -24.56 3.96 9.59
N LEU A 46 -24.38 4.81 8.59
CA LEU A 46 -23.27 5.78 8.50
C LEU A 46 -23.26 6.70 9.74
N PRO A 47 -22.08 7.16 10.19
CA PRO A 47 -20.75 6.98 9.59
C PRO A 47 -20.02 5.70 10.03
N ASN A 48 -20.66 4.83 10.82
CA ASN A 48 -20.00 3.72 11.49
C ASN A 48 -20.24 2.35 10.83
N CYS A 49 -21.27 2.22 10.02
CA CYS A 49 -21.60 0.99 9.32
C CYS A 49 -22.22 1.30 7.95
N ASN A 50 -21.75 0.63 6.91
CA ASN A 50 -22.38 0.63 5.58
C ASN A 50 -22.53 -0.81 5.09
N CYS A 51 -23.69 -1.15 4.54
CA CYS A 51 -23.90 -2.47 3.93
C CYS A 51 -23.18 -2.55 2.59
N ALA A 52 -22.69 -3.72 2.20
CA ALA A 52 -22.24 -3.97 0.83
C ALA A 52 -23.42 -3.71 -0.13
N SER A 53 -23.27 -2.71 -0.99
CA SER A 53 -24.32 -2.21 -1.86
C SER A 53 -23.72 -1.56 -3.11
N THR A 54 -24.40 -1.73 -4.24
CA THR A 54 -24.05 -1.02 -5.47
C THR A 54 -24.63 0.40 -5.47
N ASP A 55 -25.62 0.68 -4.61
CA ASP A 55 -26.22 2.01 -4.48
C ASP A 55 -25.30 2.97 -3.71
N PRO A 56 -25.23 4.26 -4.12
CA PRO A 56 -24.40 5.25 -3.45
C PRO A 56 -24.70 5.39 -1.94
N PRO A 57 -23.66 5.57 -1.11
CA PRO A 57 -23.82 5.86 0.31
C PRO A 57 -24.72 7.07 0.56
N GLY A 58 -25.45 7.04 1.68
CA GLY A 58 -26.35 8.13 2.06
C GLY A 58 -27.64 8.22 1.23
N GLY A 59 -27.86 7.31 0.28
CA GLY A 59 -29.06 7.32 -0.56
C GLY A 59 -29.09 8.47 -1.57
N LEU A 60 -27.90 8.98 -1.94
CA LEU A 60 -27.77 10.00 -2.97
C LEU A 60 -28.23 9.47 -4.34
N SER A 61 -28.81 10.35 -5.14
CA SER A 61 -29.05 10.02 -6.55
C SER A 61 -27.71 9.90 -7.27
N PRO A 62 -27.53 8.96 -8.21
CA PRO A 62 -26.25 8.84 -8.94
C PRO A 62 -25.79 10.13 -9.63
N SER A 63 -26.72 11.01 -10.04
CA SER A 63 -26.37 12.31 -10.62
C SER A 63 -25.78 13.31 -9.63
N ASP A 64 -25.98 13.11 -8.33
CA ASP A 64 -25.43 13.97 -7.27
C ASP A 64 -24.12 13.43 -6.68
N VAL A 65 -23.68 12.24 -7.09
CA VAL A 65 -22.52 11.54 -6.53
C VAL A 65 -21.28 11.91 -7.33
N PRO A 66 -20.15 12.32 -6.74
CA PRO A 66 -18.89 12.51 -7.48
C PRO A 66 -18.41 11.19 -8.09
N MET A 67 -17.72 11.24 -9.23
CA MET A 67 -17.03 10.08 -9.76
C MET A 67 -15.60 10.05 -9.21
N PHE A 68 -15.32 9.11 -8.30
CA PHE A 68 -13.99 8.94 -7.73
C PHE A 68 -13.10 8.05 -8.58
N VAL A 69 -11.89 8.53 -8.86
CA VAL A 69 -10.77 7.72 -9.34
C VAL A 69 -9.83 7.51 -8.15
N VAL A 70 -9.76 6.27 -7.67
CA VAL A 70 -8.92 5.89 -6.53
C VAL A 70 -7.59 5.44 -7.08
N PHE A 71 -6.58 6.31 -6.99
CA PHE A 71 -5.25 6.01 -7.49
C PHE A 71 -4.38 5.60 -6.31
N THR A 72 -3.79 4.40 -6.38
CA THR A 72 -2.85 3.88 -5.38
C THR A 72 -1.51 3.49 -5.98
N ALA A 73 -0.49 3.50 -5.14
CA ALA A 73 0.83 2.96 -5.44
C ALA A 73 1.21 1.95 -4.36
N ASP A 74 1.83 0.86 -4.76
CA ASP A 74 2.22 -0.21 -3.85
C ASP A 74 3.76 -0.32 -3.81
N ASP A 75 4.29 -1.06 -2.84
CA ASP A 75 5.71 -1.30 -2.59
C ASP A 75 6.54 -0.13 -2.06
N ALA A 76 7.83 -0.10 -2.39
CA ALA A 76 8.83 0.75 -1.81
C ALA A 76 8.72 2.20 -2.30
N ILE A 77 8.80 3.14 -1.37
CA ILE A 77 8.88 4.57 -1.70
C ILE A 77 10.33 4.94 -1.97
N GLN A 78 10.62 5.30 -3.22
CA GLN A 78 11.94 5.69 -3.72
C GLN A 78 11.80 6.92 -4.62
N THR A 79 12.91 7.57 -4.94
CA THR A 79 12.90 8.69 -5.90
C THR A 79 12.29 8.26 -7.23
N TYR A 80 12.65 7.07 -7.71
CA TYR A 80 12.16 6.55 -9.00
C TYR A 80 10.66 6.28 -9.02
N THR A 81 10.10 5.80 -7.92
CA THR A 81 8.66 5.49 -7.84
C THR A 81 7.85 6.77 -7.63
N LEU A 82 8.36 7.72 -6.84
CA LEU A 82 7.72 9.04 -6.72
C LEU A 82 7.78 9.85 -8.02
N ASP A 83 8.86 9.80 -8.78
CA ASP A 83 8.93 10.40 -10.12
C ASP A 83 7.87 9.80 -11.05
N ALA A 84 7.71 8.47 -11.00
CA ALA A 84 6.74 7.72 -11.80
C ALA A 84 5.28 7.98 -11.40
N VAL A 85 5.01 8.33 -10.15
CA VAL A 85 3.68 8.81 -9.73
C VAL A 85 3.49 10.28 -10.17
N ASN A 86 4.50 11.13 -9.94
CA ASN A 86 4.41 12.57 -10.21
C ASN A 86 4.30 12.90 -11.69
N GLN A 87 4.83 12.09 -12.61
CA GLN A 87 4.57 12.25 -14.05
C GLN A 87 3.07 12.25 -14.37
N PHE A 88 2.25 11.53 -13.59
CA PHE A 88 0.80 11.49 -13.78
C PHE A 88 0.08 12.59 -12.98
N LEU A 89 0.54 12.93 -11.78
CA LEU A 89 -0.26 13.73 -10.83
C LEU A 89 0.19 15.19 -10.67
N ALA A 90 1.47 15.51 -10.88
CA ALA A 90 2.03 16.82 -10.51
C ALA A 90 1.35 18.01 -11.24
N HIS A 91 0.92 17.77 -12.48
CA HIS A 91 0.27 18.78 -13.32
C HIS A 91 -1.27 18.76 -13.20
N ARG A 92 -1.84 17.79 -12.47
CA ARG A 92 -3.29 17.60 -12.38
C ARG A 92 -3.88 18.36 -11.20
N LYS A 93 -5.16 18.71 -11.35
CA LYS A 93 -5.97 19.34 -10.30
C LYS A 93 -7.34 18.68 -10.25
N ASN A 94 -7.86 18.49 -9.05
CA ASN A 94 -9.28 18.21 -8.83
C ASN A 94 -10.11 19.50 -9.04
N PRO A 95 -11.44 19.40 -9.15
CA PRO A 95 -12.32 20.56 -9.42
C PRO A 95 -12.16 21.74 -8.45
N ASN A 96 -11.79 21.48 -7.19
CA ASN A 96 -11.50 22.52 -6.20
C ASN A 96 -10.12 23.20 -6.36
N GLY A 97 -9.35 22.85 -7.39
CA GLY A 97 -8.01 23.38 -7.62
C GLY A 97 -6.91 22.72 -6.78
N CYS A 98 -7.21 21.68 -6.00
CA CYS A 98 -6.20 20.94 -5.25
C CYS A 98 -5.48 19.93 -6.12
N GLN A 99 -4.20 19.70 -5.84
CA GLN A 99 -3.51 18.56 -6.44
C GLN A 99 -4.13 17.26 -5.92
N PRO A 100 -4.39 16.26 -6.80
CA PRO A 100 -4.80 14.93 -6.37
C PRO A 100 -3.86 14.35 -5.30
N LYS A 101 -4.44 13.56 -4.40
CA LYS A 101 -3.72 12.78 -3.38
C LYS A 101 -3.94 11.31 -3.66
N ILE A 102 -2.95 10.50 -3.33
CA ILE A 102 -3.01 9.05 -3.48
C ILE A 102 -2.68 8.33 -2.18
N THR A 103 -3.00 7.05 -2.13
CA THR A 103 -2.55 6.13 -1.09
C THR A 103 -1.30 5.41 -1.57
N TYR A 104 -0.27 5.38 -0.73
CA TYR A 104 0.91 4.55 -0.95
C TYR A 104 0.91 3.40 0.07
N TYR A 105 0.65 2.17 -0.38
CA TYR A 105 0.76 0.95 0.44
C TYR A 105 2.24 0.55 0.49
N THR A 106 2.89 0.86 1.61
CA THR A 106 4.36 0.90 1.69
C THR A 106 4.91 -0.37 2.34
N SER A 107 5.84 -1.03 1.63
CA SER A 107 6.72 -2.06 2.18
C SER A 107 8.13 -1.50 2.45
N LEU A 108 8.94 -2.15 3.31
CA LEU A 108 10.16 -1.51 3.83
C LEU A 108 11.42 -1.75 3.00
N ASN A 109 11.52 -2.88 2.31
CA ASN A 109 12.69 -3.18 1.49
C ASN A 109 12.87 -2.08 0.43
N TYR A 110 14.06 -1.49 0.36
CA TYR A 110 14.41 -0.38 -0.54
C TYR A 110 13.68 0.96 -0.28
N THR A 111 12.83 1.07 0.75
CA THR A 111 12.14 2.32 1.07
C THR A 111 13.10 3.36 1.62
N ASN A 112 13.01 4.57 1.08
CA ASN A 112 13.70 5.74 1.59
C ASN A 112 12.76 6.54 2.51
N TYR A 113 12.96 6.44 3.82
CA TYR A 113 12.03 6.97 4.81
C TYR A 113 11.87 8.49 4.81
N THR A 114 12.86 9.26 4.35
CA THR A 114 12.66 10.71 4.15
C THR A 114 11.60 10.99 3.09
N LEU A 115 11.57 10.20 2.02
CA LEU A 115 10.58 10.36 0.95
C LEU A 115 9.18 9.95 1.41
N VAL A 116 9.08 8.95 2.30
CA VAL A 116 7.81 8.62 2.99
C VAL A 116 7.32 9.82 3.79
N THR A 117 8.23 10.48 4.53
CA THR A 117 7.93 11.68 5.34
C THR A 117 7.43 12.82 4.45
N ASP A 118 8.15 13.13 3.37
CA ASP A 118 7.78 14.15 2.39
C ASP A 118 6.41 13.88 1.77
N TRP A 119 6.18 12.63 1.38
CA TRP A 119 4.95 12.21 0.71
C TRP A 119 3.73 12.38 1.62
N TYR A 120 3.86 11.98 2.89
CA TYR A 120 2.83 12.18 3.91
C TYR A 120 2.59 13.66 4.20
N VAL A 121 3.64 14.46 4.38
CA VAL A 121 3.54 15.91 4.69
C VAL A 121 2.95 16.70 3.51
N ALA A 122 3.14 16.21 2.29
CA ALA A 122 2.45 16.70 1.10
C ALA A 122 0.94 16.37 1.08
N GLY A 123 0.42 15.62 2.06
CA GLY A 123 -0.99 15.28 2.23
C GLY A 123 -1.42 13.99 1.55
N ASN A 124 -0.48 13.14 1.12
CA ASN A 124 -0.82 11.79 0.64
C ASN A 124 -0.98 10.83 1.81
N GLU A 125 -1.71 9.75 1.58
CA GLU A 125 -1.89 8.71 2.59
C GLU A 125 -0.74 7.70 2.51
N ILE A 126 -0.25 7.28 3.68
CA ILE A 126 0.68 6.16 3.83
C ILE A 126 -0.06 5.03 4.52
N ALA A 127 -0.12 3.88 3.86
CA ALA A 127 -0.79 2.67 4.34
C ALA A 127 0.20 1.51 4.44
N ASP A 128 -0.18 0.48 5.20
CA ASP A 128 0.68 -0.66 5.49
C ASP A 128 0.63 -1.72 4.36
N HIS A 129 1.80 -2.22 3.97
CA HIS A 129 1.97 -3.30 2.99
C HIS A 129 3.00 -4.36 3.45
N THR A 130 3.07 -4.61 4.77
CA THR A 130 4.04 -5.49 5.46
C THR A 130 5.49 -5.03 5.39
N MET A 131 6.38 -5.59 6.22
CA MET A 131 7.79 -5.22 6.17
C MET A 131 8.49 -5.81 4.94
N THR A 132 8.31 -7.12 4.74
CA THR A 132 9.10 -7.89 3.76
C THR A 132 8.32 -8.37 2.54
N HIS A 133 7.11 -7.84 2.34
CA HIS A 133 6.26 -8.11 1.17
C HIS A 133 5.83 -9.58 1.07
N VAL A 134 5.16 -10.06 2.15
CA VAL A 134 4.69 -11.45 2.28
C VAL A 134 3.16 -11.54 2.28
N GLY A 135 2.64 -12.50 1.49
CA GLY A 135 1.21 -12.84 1.47
C GLY A 135 0.79 -13.63 2.72
N THR A 136 -0.51 -13.58 3.05
CA THR A 136 -1.08 -14.07 4.32
C THR A 136 -0.18 -13.71 5.51
N PRO A 137 0.04 -12.40 5.74
CA PRO A 137 1.14 -11.97 6.59
C PRO A 137 0.89 -12.33 8.07
N PRO A 138 1.94 -12.75 8.80
CA PRO A 138 1.89 -12.85 10.25
C PRO A 138 1.81 -11.46 10.91
N GLU A 139 1.43 -11.43 12.20
CA GLU A 139 1.18 -10.18 12.94
C GLU A 139 2.44 -9.31 13.08
N ASP A 140 3.63 -9.91 13.16
CA ASP A 140 4.92 -9.21 13.27
C ASP A 140 5.34 -8.49 11.98
N GLU A 141 4.93 -8.98 10.82
CA GLU A 141 5.12 -8.31 9.53
C GLU A 141 4.30 -7.02 9.40
N VAL A 142 3.08 -7.03 9.94
CA VAL A 142 2.20 -5.84 9.92
C VAL A 142 2.59 -4.87 11.03
N THR A 143 2.67 -5.34 12.28
CA THR A 143 3.04 -4.47 13.41
C THR A 143 4.45 -3.91 13.28
N GLY A 144 5.38 -4.68 12.73
CA GLY A 144 6.74 -4.23 12.47
C GLY A 144 6.81 -3.12 11.42
N ASN A 145 5.94 -3.14 10.40
CA ASN A 145 5.87 -2.08 9.39
C ASN A 145 5.32 -0.77 9.99
N LEU A 146 4.23 -0.85 10.78
CA LEU A 146 3.73 0.29 11.56
C LEU A 146 4.83 0.93 12.43
N ILE A 147 5.59 0.10 13.15
CA ILE A 147 6.69 0.56 14.00
C ILE A 147 7.78 1.24 13.16
N ALA A 148 8.25 0.61 12.08
CA ALA A 148 9.32 1.17 11.26
C ALA A 148 8.93 2.47 10.57
N LEU A 149 7.72 2.57 10.01
CA LEU A 149 7.21 3.81 9.39
C LEU A 149 7.10 4.94 10.42
N ASN A 150 6.62 4.65 11.63
CA ASN A 150 6.60 5.64 12.71
C ASN A 150 8.02 6.06 13.15
N GLN A 151 8.92 5.09 13.32
CA GLN A 151 10.24 5.37 13.88
C GLN A 151 11.17 6.02 12.88
N LEU A 152 11.15 5.61 11.61
CA LEU A 152 12.11 6.03 10.59
C LEU A 152 11.54 7.09 9.63
N ALA A 153 10.22 7.17 9.45
CA ALA A 153 9.57 8.23 8.66
C ALA A 153 8.71 9.18 9.50
N GLY A 154 8.54 8.93 10.80
CA GLY A 154 7.77 9.82 11.67
C GLY A 154 6.32 9.95 11.26
N ILE A 155 5.72 8.90 10.72
CA ILE A 155 4.29 8.89 10.42
C ILE A 155 3.53 8.59 11.72
N PRO A 156 2.54 9.42 12.13
CA PRO A 156 1.74 9.12 13.31
C PRO A 156 0.98 7.81 13.12
N LEU A 157 0.91 6.99 14.15
CA LEU A 157 0.27 5.67 14.04
C LEU A 157 -1.24 5.80 13.79
N SER A 158 -1.87 6.85 14.31
CA SER A 158 -3.27 7.19 14.01
C SER A 158 -3.51 7.60 12.55
N SER A 159 -2.47 7.88 11.78
CA SER A 159 -2.58 8.16 10.34
C SER A 159 -2.30 6.93 9.47
N ILE A 160 -1.72 5.86 10.00
CA ILE A 160 -1.54 4.59 9.26
C ILE A 160 -2.77 3.72 9.52
N ILE A 161 -3.83 3.98 8.76
CA ILE A 161 -5.16 3.41 9.03
C ILE A 161 -5.58 2.33 8.03
N GLY A 162 -4.91 2.27 6.88
CA GLY A 162 -5.17 1.36 5.78
C GLY A 162 -4.15 0.24 5.68
N PHE A 163 -4.59 -0.89 5.15
CA PHE A 163 -3.75 -2.05 4.85
C PHE A 163 -4.09 -2.61 3.46
N ARG A 164 -3.08 -3.17 2.79
CA ARG A 164 -3.25 -4.05 1.63
C ARG A 164 -2.29 -5.23 1.76
N ALA A 165 -2.77 -6.44 1.54
CA ALA A 165 -1.93 -7.63 1.55
C ALA A 165 -1.07 -7.70 0.28
N PRO A 166 0.24 -7.98 0.39
CA PRO A 166 1.09 -8.34 -0.74
C PRO A 166 0.49 -9.46 -1.60
N TYR A 167 0.65 -9.38 -2.92
CA TYR A 167 0.04 -10.26 -3.91
C TYR A 167 -1.50 -10.29 -3.89
N LEU A 168 -2.14 -9.37 -3.17
CA LEU A 168 -3.56 -9.45 -2.78
C LEU A 168 -3.92 -10.76 -2.08
N ASN A 169 -2.93 -11.41 -1.44
CA ASN A 169 -3.09 -12.70 -0.80
C ASN A 169 -3.42 -12.51 0.69
N TYR A 170 -4.71 -12.44 0.99
CA TYR A 170 -5.22 -12.30 2.36
C TYR A 170 -6.11 -13.49 2.74
N SER A 171 -6.42 -13.60 4.03
CA SER A 171 -7.30 -14.62 4.58
C SER A 171 -8.28 -14.04 5.60
N VAL A 172 -9.26 -14.84 6.01
CA VAL A 172 -10.16 -14.49 7.13
C VAL A 172 -9.37 -14.14 8.40
N ASP A 173 -8.27 -14.84 8.67
CA ASP A 173 -7.45 -14.58 9.85
C ASP A 173 -6.61 -13.30 9.69
N THR A 174 -6.20 -12.96 8.47
CA THR A 174 -5.62 -11.65 8.14
C THR A 174 -6.60 -10.53 8.51
N LEU A 175 -7.87 -10.60 8.07
CA LEU A 175 -8.88 -9.58 8.39
C LEU A 175 -9.14 -9.46 9.89
N LYS A 176 -9.25 -10.58 10.62
CA LYS A 176 -9.40 -10.58 12.08
C LYS A 176 -8.20 -9.95 12.78
N MET A 177 -6.99 -10.26 12.32
CA MET A 177 -5.76 -9.69 12.85
C MET A 177 -5.72 -8.18 12.64
N LEU A 178 -6.02 -7.69 11.43
CA LEU A 178 -6.08 -6.27 11.12
C LEU A 178 -7.11 -5.55 11.99
N ALA A 179 -8.32 -6.10 12.13
CA ALA A 179 -9.35 -5.56 13.01
C ALA A 179 -8.94 -5.58 14.50
N LYS A 180 -8.18 -6.58 14.96
CA LYS A 180 -7.63 -6.64 16.33
C LYS A 180 -6.52 -5.60 16.54
N LEU A 181 -5.64 -5.43 15.55
CA LEU A 181 -4.69 -4.32 15.44
C LEU A 181 -5.38 -2.99 15.14
N GLY A 182 -6.72 -3.03 15.07
CA GLY A 182 -7.71 -1.98 14.97
C GLY A 182 -7.82 -1.27 13.63
N PHE A 183 -7.11 -1.68 12.57
CA PHE A 183 -7.06 -1.01 11.25
C PHE A 183 -8.43 -0.50 10.84
N THR A 184 -8.48 0.66 10.20
CA THR A 184 -9.77 1.24 9.81
C THR A 184 -10.32 0.49 8.61
N TYR A 185 -9.46 0.19 7.64
CA TYR A 185 -9.86 -0.50 6.42
C TYR A 185 -8.80 -1.47 5.90
N ASP A 186 -9.26 -2.49 5.18
CA ASP A 186 -8.49 -3.30 4.24
C ASP A 186 -8.88 -2.91 2.80
N SER A 187 -7.93 -3.03 1.88
CA SER A 187 -8.15 -2.91 0.43
C SER A 187 -7.39 -4.00 -0.30
N SER A 188 -7.65 -5.25 0.05
CA SER A 188 -7.07 -6.42 -0.59
C SER A 188 -8.07 -7.18 -1.46
N SER A 189 -9.38 -7.00 -1.23
CA SER A 189 -10.38 -7.75 -1.97
C SER A 189 -10.62 -7.22 -3.37
N SER A 190 -11.02 -8.08 -4.30
CA SER A 190 -11.35 -7.66 -5.67
C SER A 190 -12.87 -7.52 -5.90
N ALA A 191 -13.23 -6.57 -6.75
CA ALA A 191 -14.53 -6.46 -7.41
C ALA A 191 -14.32 -6.73 -8.90
N SER A 192 -14.66 -7.94 -9.34
CA SER A 192 -14.27 -8.51 -10.63
C SER A 192 -15.46 -8.88 -11.52
N VAL A 193 -16.64 -8.31 -11.23
CA VAL A 193 -17.84 -8.40 -12.09
C VAL A 193 -18.22 -7.00 -12.59
N PRO A 194 -18.38 -6.77 -13.90
CA PRO A 194 -18.68 -5.45 -14.46
C PRO A 194 -19.87 -4.78 -13.77
N VAL A 195 -19.81 -3.46 -13.53
CA VAL A 195 -20.90 -2.69 -12.91
C VAL A 195 -22.22 -2.74 -13.69
N THR A 196 -22.17 -3.13 -14.97
CA THR A 196 -23.31 -3.30 -15.86
C THR A 196 -24.03 -4.63 -15.69
N ASP A 197 -23.39 -5.60 -15.04
CA ASP A 197 -23.86 -6.97 -14.99
C ASP A 197 -24.76 -7.18 -13.76
N ASP A 198 -25.79 -8.00 -13.94
CA ASP A 198 -26.68 -8.40 -12.85
C ASP A 198 -25.89 -9.16 -11.78
N GLY A 199 -25.96 -8.68 -10.55
CA GLY A 199 -25.25 -9.31 -9.42
C GLY A 199 -23.76 -8.96 -9.34
N THR A 200 -23.34 -7.84 -9.95
CA THR A 200 -22.02 -7.25 -9.74
C THR A 200 -21.62 -7.16 -8.27
N ASP A 201 -20.34 -7.40 -8.01
CA ASP A 201 -19.66 -7.28 -6.71
C ASP A 201 -18.92 -5.95 -6.57
N ALA A 202 -19.07 -5.02 -7.53
CA ALA A 202 -18.61 -3.65 -7.44
C ALA A 202 -19.47 -2.86 -6.44
N PHE A 203 -19.31 -3.19 -5.16
CA PHE A 203 -19.94 -2.52 -4.04
C PHE A 203 -19.17 -1.26 -3.68
N TRP A 204 -19.88 -0.22 -3.24
CA TRP A 204 -19.25 0.88 -2.50
C TRP A 204 -18.57 0.36 -1.23
N PRO A 205 -17.55 1.05 -0.70
CA PRO A 205 -16.90 0.64 0.54
C PRO A 205 -17.91 0.37 1.65
N TYR A 206 -17.70 -0.73 2.37
CA TYR A 206 -18.67 -1.26 3.32
C TYR A 206 -17.97 -1.81 4.56
N THR A 207 -18.74 -1.98 5.64
CA THR A 207 -18.22 -2.53 6.89
C THR A 207 -18.52 -4.01 7.03
N LEU A 208 -17.63 -4.72 7.72
CA LEU A 208 -17.75 -6.15 7.98
C LEU A 208 -18.66 -6.48 9.17
N ASP A 209 -19.50 -5.55 9.64
CA ASP A 209 -20.59 -5.80 10.59
C ASP A 209 -21.52 -6.96 10.18
N TYR A 210 -21.64 -7.19 8.87
CA TYR A 210 -22.44 -8.27 8.27
C TYR A 210 -21.62 -9.23 7.41
N GLY A 211 -20.29 -9.26 7.61
CA GLY A 211 -19.38 -10.11 6.83
C GLY A 211 -18.93 -9.52 5.51
N MET A 212 -18.06 -10.26 4.82
CA MET A 212 -17.56 -9.92 3.49
C MET A 212 -18.57 -10.24 2.38
N ALA A 213 -18.48 -9.51 1.28
CA ALA A 213 -19.29 -9.71 0.07
C ALA A 213 -18.45 -9.83 -1.21
N ASN A 214 -17.14 -9.61 -1.14
CA ASN A 214 -16.16 -9.75 -2.21
C ASN A 214 -15.31 -11.02 -2.03
N ASP A 215 -14.65 -11.47 -3.11
CA ASP A 215 -13.83 -12.68 -3.21
C ASP A 215 -14.41 -14.00 -2.66
N CYS A 216 -15.74 -14.13 -2.63
CA CYS A 216 -16.43 -15.27 -2.02
C CYS A 216 -16.22 -16.62 -2.72
N LEU A 217 -15.62 -16.62 -3.92
CA LEU A 217 -15.26 -17.84 -4.67
C LEU A 217 -13.78 -18.21 -4.53
N VAL A 218 -12.93 -17.29 -4.08
CA VAL A 218 -11.47 -17.44 -4.13
C VAL A 218 -10.79 -17.40 -2.77
N VAL A 219 -11.44 -16.87 -1.73
CA VAL A 219 -10.94 -16.91 -0.35
C VAL A 219 -11.78 -17.86 0.49
N ASP A 220 -11.15 -18.94 0.95
CA ASP A 220 -11.82 -19.97 1.76
C ASP A 220 -12.34 -19.41 3.09
N GLY A 221 -13.59 -19.73 3.41
CA GLY A 221 -14.24 -19.32 4.65
C GLY A 221 -14.66 -17.84 4.70
N LEU A 222 -14.46 -17.09 3.61
CA LEU A 222 -14.95 -15.73 3.44
C LEU A 222 -16.46 -15.71 3.10
N CYS A 223 -17.13 -14.60 3.38
CA CYS A 223 -18.55 -14.35 3.09
C CYS A 223 -19.51 -15.22 3.91
N LYS A 224 -20.78 -15.39 3.45
CA LYS A 224 -21.86 -16.05 4.21
C LYS A 224 -22.09 -15.44 5.60
N GLY A 225 -21.96 -14.12 5.69
CA GLY A 225 -22.06 -13.39 6.95
C GLY A 225 -20.81 -13.50 7.82
N GLN A 226 -19.65 -13.83 7.24
CA GLN A 226 -18.35 -13.94 7.92
C GLN A 226 -17.23 -13.21 7.16
N PRO A 227 -16.13 -12.85 7.85
CA PRO A 227 -16.07 -12.69 9.31
C PRO A 227 -16.88 -11.48 9.78
N VAL A 228 -17.50 -11.56 10.96
CA VAL A 228 -18.18 -10.39 11.55
C VAL A 228 -17.17 -9.53 12.30
N LEU A 229 -16.81 -8.39 11.73
CA LEU A 229 -15.84 -7.44 12.26
C LEU A 229 -16.45 -6.02 12.29
N PRO A 230 -17.23 -5.68 13.33
CA PRO A 230 -17.97 -4.42 13.38
C PRO A 230 -17.07 -3.19 13.28
N GLY A 231 -17.42 -2.26 12.38
CA GLY A 231 -16.69 -1.02 12.15
C GLY A 231 -15.37 -1.17 11.37
N PHE A 232 -14.97 -2.38 10.98
CA PHE A 232 -13.84 -2.61 10.08
C PHE A 232 -14.33 -2.50 8.64
N TRP A 233 -13.68 -1.67 7.83
CA TRP A 233 -14.10 -1.38 6.47
C TRP A 233 -13.34 -2.21 5.43
N GLU A 234 -14.04 -2.58 4.37
CA GLU A 234 -13.46 -3.03 3.11
C GLU A 234 -13.59 -1.91 2.08
N ILE A 235 -12.49 -1.64 1.37
CA ILE A 235 -12.48 -0.85 0.14
C ILE A 235 -12.16 -1.82 -1.01
N PRO A 236 -13.18 -2.36 -1.70
CA PRO A 236 -12.96 -3.30 -2.80
C PRO A 236 -12.10 -2.68 -3.90
N MET A 237 -11.22 -3.48 -4.48
CA MET A 237 -10.42 -3.10 -5.63
C MET A 237 -11.20 -3.34 -6.93
N TYR A 238 -11.59 -2.26 -7.60
CA TYR A 238 -12.45 -2.32 -8.78
C TYR A 238 -11.65 -2.66 -10.04
N ALA A 239 -11.92 -3.84 -10.61
CA ALA A 239 -11.31 -4.27 -11.86
C ALA A 239 -11.84 -3.47 -13.06
N MET A 240 -11.02 -3.44 -14.11
CA MET A 240 -11.38 -2.98 -15.46
C MET A 240 -11.66 -4.19 -16.35
N PHE A 241 -12.45 -4.00 -17.41
CA PHE A 241 -12.91 -5.13 -18.23
C PHE A 241 -12.68 -4.88 -19.72
N ASP A 242 -11.94 -5.80 -20.36
CA ASP A 242 -11.77 -5.81 -21.80
C ASP A 242 -13.03 -6.29 -22.54
N GLU A 243 -12.96 -6.51 -23.87
CA GLU A 243 -14.12 -6.89 -24.67
C GLU A 243 -14.74 -8.26 -24.29
N ARG A 244 -14.04 -9.06 -23.49
CA ARG A 244 -14.53 -10.34 -22.95
C ARG A 244 -15.42 -10.14 -21.72
N GLY A 245 -15.60 -8.90 -21.24
CA GLY A 245 -16.44 -8.59 -20.09
C GLY A 245 -15.93 -9.27 -18.82
N ALA A 246 -16.81 -9.96 -18.09
CA ALA A 246 -16.45 -10.65 -16.84
C ALA A 246 -15.33 -11.71 -16.99
N ASP A 247 -15.06 -12.22 -18.20
CA ASP A 247 -13.97 -13.18 -18.48
C ASP A 247 -12.64 -12.48 -18.87
N GLY A 248 -12.61 -11.15 -18.89
CA GLY A 248 -11.42 -10.35 -19.16
C GLY A 248 -11.19 -9.21 -18.16
N PRO A 249 -11.13 -9.49 -16.85
CA PRO A 249 -10.85 -8.47 -15.85
C PRO A 249 -9.34 -8.14 -15.76
N HIS A 250 -9.03 -6.88 -15.41
CA HIS A 250 -7.69 -6.32 -15.23
C HIS A 250 -7.68 -5.48 -13.95
N LEU A 251 -6.74 -5.70 -13.02
CA LEU A 251 -6.82 -5.13 -11.67
C LEU A 251 -5.60 -4.28 -11.30
N MET A 252 -4.44 -4.92 -11.15
CA MET A 252 -3.16 -4.28 -10.83
C MET A 252 -2.34 -4.10 -12.09
N ASP A 253 -1.79 -2.90 -12.30
CA ASP A 253 -1.00 -2.55 -13.50
C ASP A 253 -1.65 -3.03 -14.82
N PRO A 254 -2.88 -2.61 -15.13
CA PRO A 254 -3.64 -3.10 -16.30
C PRO A 254 -2.87 -3.02 -17.64
N TRP A 255 -1.93 -2.07 -17.76
CA TRP A 255 -1.03 -1.93 -18.90
C TRP A 255 0.04 -3.02 -19.07
N LEU A 256 0.21 -3.91 -18.10
CA LEU A 256 1.08 -5.09 -18.24
C LEU A 256 0.31 -6.32 -18.70
N ASP A 257 -1.02 -6.27 -18.67
CA ASP A 257 -1.88 -7.38 -19.05
C ASP A 257 -2.12 -7.45 -20.56
N THR A 258 -2.41 -8.66 -21.03
CA THR A 258 -2.82 -8.88 -22.41
C THR A 258 -4.35 -8.76 -22.54
N ALA A 259 -4.79 -7.69 -23.17
CA ALA A 259 -6.21 -7.45 -23.44
C ALA A 259 -6.78 -8.45 -24.48
N ASN A 260 -8.09 -8.68 -24.43
CA ASN A 260 -8.90 -9.39 -25.43
C ASN A 260 -8.40 -10.81 -25.75
N GLY A 261 -7.83 -11.49 -24.75
CA GLY A 261 -7.27 -12.84 -24.89
C GLY A 261 -6.05 -12.91 -25.83
N GLN A 262 -5.41 -11.77 -26.12
CA GLN A 262 -4.21 -11.71 -26.94
C GLN A 262 -2.98 -12.19 -26.16
N SER A 263 -1.86 -12.37 -26.86
CA SER A 263 -0.59 -12.82 -26.27
C SER A 263 0.44 -11.69 -26.05
N THR A 264 0.08 -10.44 -26.35
CA THR A 264 0.95 -9.27 -26.22
C THR A 264 0.17 -8.09 -25.69
N VAL A 265 0.81 -7.29 -24.84
CA VAL A 265 0.30 -6.01 -24.36
C VAL A 265 0.00 -5.08 -25.54
N ASN A 266 -1.09 -4.32 -25.45
CA ASN A 266 -1.50 -3.34 -26.44
C ASN A 266 -2.09 -2.11 -25.76
N ASP A 267 -1.32 -1.02 -25.70
CA ASP A 267 -1.73 0.23 -25.07
C ASP A 267 -3.04 0.79 -25.64
N SER A 268 -3.34 0.60 -26.93
CA SER A 268 -4.61 1.08 -27.51
C SER A 268 -5.81 0.29 -26.97
N ALA A 269 -5.69 -1.03 -26.86
CA ALA A 269 -6.73 -1.86 -26.27
C ALA A 269 -6.89 -1.59 -24.76
N THR A 270 -5.78 -1.36 -24.05
CA THR A 270 -5.78 -0.94 -22.65
C THR A 270 -6.54 0.37 -22.46
N LEU A 271 -6.21 1.39 -23.24
CA LEU A 271 -6.92 2.67 -23.20
C LEU A 271 -8.42 2.54 -23.46
N GLU A 272 -8.80 1.70 -24.43
CA GLU A 272 -10.20 1.47 -24.77
C GLU A 272 -10.97 0.87 -23.60
N TYR A 273 -10.44 -0.17 -22.95
CA TYR A 273 -11.13 -0.78 -21.81
C TYR A 273 -11.11 0.10 -20.55
N MET A 274 -10.06 0.91 -20.35
CA MET A 274 -10.01 1.89 -19.26
C MET A 274 -11.14 2.92 -19.42
N LYS A 275 -11.29 3.49 -20.63
CA LYS A 275 -12.35 4.46 -20.95
C LYS A 275 -13.74 3.82 -20.88
N SER A 276 -13.91 2.59 -21.36
CA SER A 276 -15.21 1.89 -21.36
C SER A 276 -15.66 1.57 -19.94
N THR A 277 -14.76 1.05 -19.10
CA THR A 277 -15.01 0.72 -17.69
C THR A 277 -15.32 2.00 -16.92
N PHE A 278 -14.49 3.05 -17.03
CA PHE A 278 -14.79 4.34 -16.41
C PHE A 278 -16.18 4.85 -16.80
N THR A 279 -16.53 4.79 -18.09
CA THR A 279 -17.83 5.23 -18.58
C THR A 279 -18.99 4.44 -17.98
N ALA A 280 -18.81 3.13 -17.78
CA ALA A 280 -19.80 2.27 -17.15
C ALA A 280 -20.07 2.68 -15.70
N HIS A 281 -19.03 2.93 -14.92
CA HIS A 281 -19.15 3.45 -13.56
C HIS A 281 -19.81 4.84 -13.55
N TYR A 282 -19.32 5.76 -14.38
CA TYR A 282 -19.76 7.15 -14.45
C TYR A 282 -21.24 7.33 -14.82
N LYS A 283 -21.74 6.50 -15.75
CA LYS A 283 -23.15 6.50 -16.19
C LYS A 283 -24.06 5.61 -15.34
N GLY A 284 -23.47 4.74 -14.51
CA GLY A 284 -24.17 3.84 -13.61
C GLY A 284 -24.39 4.46 -12.25
N LYS A 285 -24.01 3.74 -11.19
CA LYS A 285 -24.16 4.15 -9.80
C LYS A 285 -22.91 4.80 -9.21
N ARG A 286 -21.94 5.16 -10.07
CA ARG A 286 -20.71 5.88 -9.73
C ARG A 286 -19.84 5.21 -8.67
N GLN A 287 -19.92 3.88 -8.54
CA GLN A 287 -18.95 3.15 -7.73
C GLN A 287 -17.52 3.55 -8.15
N PRO A 288 -16.56 3.63 -7.22
CA PRO A 288 -15.24 4.15 -7.54
C PRO A 288 -14.58 3.41 -8.69
N PHE A 289 -13.76 4.12 -9.46
CA PHE A 289 -12.87 3.53 -10.47
C PHE A 289 -11.48 3.38 -9.87
N GLY A 290 -10.92 2.17 -9.91
CA GLY A 290 -9.61 1.87 -9.36
C GLY A 290 -8.48 2.10 -10.36
N LEU A 291 -7.38 2.70 -9.92
CA LEU A 291 -6.12 2.74 -10.65
C LEU A 291 -5.00 2.33 -9.70
N TYR A 292 -4.71 1.03 -9.67
CA TYR A 292 -3.79 0.43 -8.70
C TYR A 292 -2.49 0.03 -9.40
N THR A 293 -1.36 0.43 -8.84
CA THR A 293 -0.11 0.50 -9.60
C THR A 293 1.10 0.08 -8.79
N HIS A 294 2.07 -0.55 -9.44
CA HIS A 294 3.45 -0.58 -8.98
C HIS A 294 4.23 0.47 -9.81
N PRO A 295 4.54 1.66 -9.25
CA PRO A 295 5.11 2.76 -10.04
C PRO A 295 6.44 2.44 -10.70
N ILE A 296 7.16 1.42 -10.20
CA ILE A 296 8.42 0.96 -10.77
C ILE A 296 8.28 0.54 -12.24
N HIS A 297 7.14 -0.02 -12.66
CA HIS A 297 6.90 -0.50 -14.03
C HIS A 297 6.77 0.64 -15.06
N VAL A 298 6.49 1.85 -14.60
CA VAL A 298 6.34 3.04 -15.44
C VAL A 298 7.37 4.13 -15.10
N SER A 299 8.43 3.77 -14.37
CA SER A 299 9.50 4.70 -13.97
C SER A 299 10.59 4.85 -15.03
N THR A 300 10.71 6.05 -15.59
CA THR A 300 11.76 6.37 -16.58
C THR A 300 13.14 6.61 -15.97
N THR A 301 13.23 6.66 -14.63
CA THR A 301 14.45 7.04 -13.90
C THR A 301 15.16 5.85 -13.24
N VAL A 302 14.56 4.64 -13.26
CA VAL A 302 15.23 3.41 -12.81
C VAL A 302 16.39 3.06 -13.75
N PRO A 303 17.62 2.90 -13.24
CA PRO A 303 18.75 2.51 -14.06
C PRO A 303 18.53 1.16 -14.76
N GLY A 304 18.61 1.15 -16.09
CA GLY A 304 18.47 -0.07 -16.90
C GLY A 304 17.03 -0.52 -17.17
N ALA A 305 16.02 0.23 -16.69
CA ALA A 305 14.64 -0.10 -17.00
C ALA A 305 14.31 0.13 -18.49
N THR A 306 13.48 -0.76 -19.04
CA THR A 306 12.96 -0.69 -20.41
C THR A 306 11.49 -0.27 -20.37
N VAL A 307 11.25 0.98 -20.01
CA VAL A 307 9.89 1.51 -19.87
C VAL A 307 9.31 1.90 -21.22
N SER A 308 8.04 1.56 -21.41
CA SER A 308 7.26 1.92 -22.59
C SER A 308 6.75 3.36 -22.47
N ASN A 309 7.36 4.28 -23.23
CA ASN A 309 6.85 5.66 -23.32
C ASN A 309 5.41 5.71 -23.88
N SER A 310 5.01 4.75 -24.73
CA SER A 310 3.63 4.69 -25.20
C SER A 310 2.66 4.35 -24.08
N THR A 311 3.06 3.48 -23.14
CA THR A 311 2.27 3.14 -21.95
C THR A 311 2.11 4.35 -21.02
N ILE A 312 3.18 5.10 -20.74
CA ILE A 312 3.10 6.34 -19.95
C ILE A 312 2.17 7.37 -20.62
N ASN A 313 2.28 7.54 -21.94
CA ASN A 313 1.42 8.45 -22.68
C ASN A 313 -0.03 8.01 -22.65
N MET A 314 -0.29 6.71 -22.75
CA MET A 314 -1.63 6.13 -22.68
C MET A 314 -2.30 6.36 -21.33
N ILE A 315 -1.58 6.15 -20.22
CA ILE A 315 -2.10 6.41 -18.87
C ILE A 315 -2.43 7.90 -18.70
N ASN A 316 -1.56 8.79 -19.18
CA ASN A 316 -1.84 10.22 -19.18
C ASN A 316 -3.05 10.58 -20.04
N GLU A 317 -3.18 9.98 -21.24
CA GLU A 317 -4.33 10.20 -22.11
C GLU A 317 -5.64 9.78 -21.44
N PHE A 318 -5.65 8.65 -20.73
CA PHE A 318 -6.81 8.22 -19.96
C PHE A 318 -7.16 9.23 -18.85
N LEU A 319 -6.17 9.63 -18.05
CA LEU A 319 -6.39 10.57 -16.94
C LEU A 319 -6.84 11.96 -17.43
N ASP A 320 -6.26 12.46 -18.52
CA ASP A 320 -6.71 13.70 -19.19
C ASP A 320 -8.18 13.58 -19.60
N TRP A 321 -8.52 12.52 -20.34
CA TRP A 321 -9.88 12.27 -20.80
C TRP A 321 -10.89 12.11 -19.65
N ALA A 322 -10.49 11.43 -18.56
CA ALA A 322 -11.34 11.24 -17.39
C ALA A 322 -11.61 12.58 -16.69
N GLN A 323 -10.61 13.43 -16.53
CA GLN A 323 -10.75 14.75 -15.90
C GLN A 323 -11.50 15.78 -16.77
N GLU A 324 -11.68 15.54 -18.06
CA GLU A 324 -12.59 16.32 -18.91
C GLU A 324 -14.08 16.02 -18.62
N GLN A 325 -14.39 14.89 -17.97
CA GLN A 325 -15.75 14.58 -17.56
C GLN A 325 -16.14 15.41 -16.32
N GLN A 326 -17.42 15.76 -16.22
CA GLN A 326 -17.91 16.56 -15.10
C GLN A 326 -17.78 15.78 -13.77
N ASP A 327 -17.45 16.47 -12.68
CA ASP A 327 -17.53 15.92 -11.33
C ASP A 327 -16.60 14.73 -11.03
N VAL A 328 -15.44 14.66 -11.70
CA VAL A 328 -14.41 13.62 -11.49
C VAL A 328 -13.35 14.08 -10.50
N TRP A 329 -13.05 13.22 -9.53
CA TRP A 329 -12.11 13.48 -8.44
C TRP A 329 -11.12 12.34 -8.30
N ILE A 330 -9.83 12.65 -8.43
CA ILE A 330 -8.76 11.69 -8.12
C ILE A 330 -8.44 11.81 -6.63
N VAL A 331 -8.61 10.73 -5.89
CA VAL A 331 -8.56 10.71 -4.41
C VAL A 331 -7.74 9.53 -3.89
N ASN A 332 -7.28 9.65 -2.66
CA ASN A 332 -6.73 8.53 -1.91
C ASN A 332 -7.85 7.72 -1.24
N SER A 333 -7.52 6.53 -0.72
CA SER A 333 -8.44 5.63 -0.03
C SER A 333 -9.06 6.26 1.22
N GLU A 334 -8.28 6.98 2.03
CA GLU A 334 -8.78 7.74 3.20
C GLU A 334 -9.86 8.75 2.81
N GLN A 335 -9.64 9.54 1.77
CA GLN A 335 -10.59 10.55 1.27
C GLN A 335 -11.86 9.93 0.72
N LEU A 336 -11.73 8.83 -0.04
CA LEU A 336 -12.88 8.04 -0.46
C LEU A 336 -13.69 7.58 0.74
N LEU A 337 -13.02 6.96 1.72
CA LEU A 337 -13.67 6.40 2.90
C LEU A 337 -14.34 7.49 3.74
N GLU A 338 -13.70 8.63 3.93
CA GLU A 338 -14.29 9.77 4.64
C GLU A 338 -15.55 10.30 3.96
N TRP A 339 -15.57 10.34 2.61
CA TRP A 339 -16.78 10.67 1.87
C TRP A 339 -17.86 9.59 2.01
N VAL A 340 -17.51 8.31 1.93
CA VAL A 340 -18.46 7.20 2.12
C VAL A 340 -19.10 7.25 3.51
N ARG A 341 -18.31 7.58 4.54
CA ARG A 341 -18.76 7.73 5.93
C ARG A 341 -19.68 8.94 6.10
N ASN A 342 -19.43 10.02 5.35
CA ASN A 342 -20.15 11.29 5.48
C ASN A 342 -20.56 11.84 4.09
N PRO A 343 -21.45 11.14 3.37
CA PRO A 343 -21.72 11.43 1.96
C PRO A 343 -22.40 12.79 1.80
N VAL A 344 -21.81 13.62 0.96
CA VAL A 344 -22.37 14.90 0.53
C VAL A 344 -22.53 14.92 -0.99
N PRO A 345 -23.55 15.60 -1.53
CA PRO A 345 -23.66 15.83 -2.98
C PRO A 345 -22.40 16.50 -3.54
N VAL A 346 -22.07 16.23 -4.79
CA VAL A 346 -20.87 16.77 -5.46
C VAL A 346 -20.82 18.30 -5.43
N SER A 347 -21.98 18.97 -5.43
CA SER A 347 -22.09 20.43 -5.28
C SER A 347 -21.55 20.99 -3.95
N GLN A 348 -21.31 20.13 -2.95
CA GLN A 348 -20.75 20.50 -1.65
C GLN A 348 -19.29 20.07 -1.47
N LEU A 349 -18.73 19.34 -2.43
CA LEU A 349 -17.45 18.65 -2.28
C LEU A 349 -16.26 19.62 -2.18
N ASP A 350 -16.36 20.80 -2.80
CA ASP A 350 -15.38 21.89 -2.64
C ASP A 350 -15.21 22.35 -1.18
N SER A 351 -16.26 22.19 -0.38
CA SER A 351 -16.28 22.57 1.03
C SER A 351 -16.08 21.38 2.00
N PHE A 352 -16.00 20.16 1.47
CA PHE A 352 -15.82 18.95 2.24
C PHE A 352 -14.39 18.89 2.79
N ALA A 353 -14.26 18.97 4.13
CA ALA A 353 -12.96 19.17 4.79
C ALA A 353 -11.88 18.14 4.40
N PRO A 354 -12.17 16.82 4.30
CA PRO A 354 -11.17 15.82 3.88
C PRO A 354 -10.58 16.02 2.47
N LEU A 355 -11.29 16.71 1.58
CA LEU A 355 -10.85 16.96 0.19
C LEU A 355 -10.28 18.37 -0.01
N LYS A 356 -10.25 19.21 1.02
CA LYS A 356 -9.67 20.55 0.92
C LYS A 356 -8.16 20.49 0.76
N CYS A 357 -7.63 21.48 0.05
CA CYS A 357 -6.20 21.73 -0.01
C CYS A 357 -5.71 22.02 1.42
N SER A 358 -4.93 21.10 1.97
CA SER A 358 -4.20 21.31 3.21
C SER A 358 -2.71 21.41 2.89
N THR A 359 -2.04 22.35 3.56
CA THR A 359 -0.59 22.43 3.58
C THR A 359 -0.21 22.84 4.99
N PRO A 360 0.69 22.12 5.67
CA PRO A 360 1.11 22.50 7.00
C PRO A 360 1.71 23.90 7.01
N ALA A 361 1.19 24.77 7.88
CA ALA A 361 1.66 26.14 8.01
C ALA A 361 2.93 26.21 8.87
N VAL A 362 4.06 25.86 8.27
CA VAL A 362 5.40 25.92 8.90
C VAL A 362 6.22 27.03 8.23
N ASP A 363 6.91 27.85 9.02
CA ASP A 363 7.79 28.90 8.49
C ASP A 363 8.93 28.27 7.66
N SER A 364 9.03 28.67 6.39
CA SER A 364 10.02 28.16 5.42
C SER A 364 11.47 28.49 5.75
N SER A 365 11.71 29.40 6.70
CA SER A 365 13.04 29.70 7.23
C SER A 365 13.45 28.78 8.37
N THR A 366 12.52 27.97 8.88
CA THR A 366 12.78 27.00 9.94
C THR A 366 13.69 25.90 9.42
N LYS A 367 14.79 25.64 10.14
CA LYS A 367 15.67 24.50 9.85
C LYS A 367 15.35 23.34 10.78
N ILE A 368 14.45 22.47 10.31
CA ILE A 368 13.99 21.24 10.96
C ILE A 368 13.78 20.14 9.92
N CYS A 369 13.99 18.89 10.30
CA CYS A 369 13.78 17.73 9.45
C CYS A 369 12.34 17.22 9.63
N ASN A 370 11.41 17.71 8.83
CA ASN A 370 9.97 17.55 9.07
C ASN A 370 9.16 17.23 7.80
N GLY A 371 9.80 16.74 6.73
CA GLY A 371 9.13 16.41 5.47
C GLY A 371 8.78 17.64 4.60
N ILE A 372 9.40 18.79 4.89
CA ILE A 372 9.29 20.00 4.06
C ILE A 372 10.68 20.23 3.44
N PRO A 373 10.87 19.96 2.14
CA PRO A 373 12.21 19.89 1.52
C PRO A 373 13.13 21.09 1.80
N GLN A 374 12.58 22.31 1.83
CA GLN A 374 13.38 23.52 2.08
C GLN A 374 13.84 23.63 3.55
N ASN A 375 13.06 23.10 4.49
CA ASN A 375 13.36 23.12 5.92
C ASN A 375 14.42 22.08 6.30
N GLU A 376 14.38 20.92 5.63
CA GLU A 376 15.23 19.76 5.93
C GLU A 376 16.54 19.71 5.15
N GLU A 377 16.76 20.66 4.23
CA GLU A 377 18.00 20.75 3.46
C GLU A 377 19.25 20.73 4.37
N GLY A 378 20.09 19.70 4.18
CA GLY A 378 21.30 19.47 4.96
C GLY A 378 21.09 18.83 6.34
N LEU A 379 19.87 18.42 6.67
CA LEU A 379 19.51 17.83 7.97
C LEU A 379 19.21 16.33 7.89
N LEU A 380 19.20 15.71 6.71
CA LEU A 380 18.92 14.28 6.57
C LEU A 380 20.07 13.43 7.13
N ASP A 381 19.73 12.33 7.80
CA ASP A 381 20.71 11.29 8.15
C ASP A 381 20.81 10.27 7.03
N HIS A 382 22.02 9.84 6.68
CA HIS A 382 22.26 8.87 5.61
C HIS A 382 22.69 7.52 6.19
N CYS A 383 21.82 6.53 6.10
CA CYS A 383 22.04 5.20 6.66
C CYS A 383 22.63 4.30 5.59
N ALA A 384 23.96 4.19 5.59
CA ALA A 384 24.75 3.58 4.53
C ALA A 384 24.80 2.03 4.59
N PHE A 385 23.66 1.38 4.74
CA PHE A 385 23.58 -0.09 4.66
C PHE A 385 24.01 -0.58 3.27
N SER A 386 24.68 -1.73 3.21
CA SER A 386 25.27 -2.25 1.96
C SER A 386 24.23 -2.59 0.90
N ASP A 387 23.09 -3.09 1.34
CA ASP A 387 22.10 -3.68 0.45
C ASP A 387 21.07 -2.63 0.00
N PHE A 388 20.65 -1.75 0.92
CA PHE A 388 19.66 -0.70 0.67
C PHE A 388 19.95 0.52 1.55
N PRO A 389 20.80 1.45 1.09
CA PRO A 389 21.01 2.70 1.81
C PRO A 389 19.77 3.59 1.73
N PHE A 390 19.46 4.30 2.81
CA PHE A 390 18.31 5.20 2.88
C PHE A 390 18.61 6.47 3.65
N TYR A 391 17.71 7.46 3.52
CA TYR A 391 17.76 8.68 4.29
C TYR A 391 16.60 8.72 5.30
N THR A 392 16.81 9.38 6.44
CA THR A 392 15.78 9.55 7.47
C THR A 392 15.96 10.85 8.24
N CYS A 393 14.84 11.41 8.71
CA CYS A 393 14.83 12.50 9.68
C CYS A 393 15.05 12.05 11.12
N TYR A 394 14.99 10.75 11.42
CA TYR A 394 14.81 10.23 12.77
C TYR A 394 16.00 9.40 13.29
N GLY A 395 17.12 9.43 12.58
CA GLY A 395 18.38 8.84 13.01
C GLY A 395 18.54 7.40 12.56
N CYS A 396 19.74 7.07 12.12
CA CYS A 396 20.04 5.75 11.56
C CYS A 396 20.02 4.65 12.62
N PRO A 397 19.38 3.49 12.34
CA PRO A 397 19.49 2.33 13.19
C PRO A 397 20.89 1.68 13.05
N GLU A 398 21.32 0.93 14.06
CA GLU A 398 22.57 0.15 14.04
C GLU A 398 22.51 -1.01 13.04
N GLU A 399 21.32 -1.55 12.80
CA GLU A 399 21.04 -2.63 11.86
C GLU A 399 19.73 -2.36 11.09
N PRO A 400 19.52 -2.96 9.91
CA PRO A 400 18.25 -2.84 9.20
C PRO A 400 17.07 -3.37 10.04
N PRO A 401 15.92 -2.68 10.05
CA PRO A 401 14.72 -3.18 10.71
C PRO A 401 14.27 -4.54 10.16
N THR A 402 13.76 -5.40 11.03
CA THR A 402 13.20 -6.71 10.68
C THR A 402 11.90 -6.97 11.43
N PRO A 403 11.05 -7.93 11.03
CA PRO A 403 9.84 -8.29 11.80
C PRO A 403 10.10 -8.59 13.28
N SER A 404 11.25 -9.21 13.60
CA SER A 404 11.64 -9.51 14.98
C SER A 404 12.30 -8.34 15.71
N ASN A 405 12.85 -7.35 15.00
CA ASN A 405 13.41 -6.13 15.55
C ASN A 405 13.06 -4.91 14.67
N PRO A 406 11.82 -4.40 14.74
CA PRO A 406 11.35 -3.35 13.83
C PRO A 406 11.80 -1.94 14.24
N SER A 407 12.34 -1.78 15.44
CA SER A 407 12.93 -0.51 15.92
C SER A 407 14.30 -0.78 16.58
N PRO A 408 15.34 -1.11 15.80
CA PRO A 408 16.68 -1.29 16.34
C PRO A 408 17.21 0.00 17.01
N PRO A 409 18.18 -0.12 17.95
CA PRO A 409 18.86 1.03 18.52
C PRO A 409 19.45 1.95 17.44
N GLN A 410 19.55 3.24 17.72
CA GLN A 410 20.17 4.20 16.81
C GLN A 410 21.69 4.12 16.93
N THR A 411 22.39 4.17 15.79
CA THR A 411 23.84 4.33 15.81
C THR A 411 24.22 5.76 16.16
N THR A 412 25.25 5.91 16.99
CA THR A 412 25.93 7.19 17.25
C THR A 412 27.37 7.19 16.75
N GLU A 413 27.72 6.20 15.93
CA GLU A 413 29.06 6.08 15.35
C GLU A 413 29.21 6.99 14.13
N SER A 414 30.44 7.16 13.64
CA SER A 414 30.75 7.82 12.35
C SER A 414 30.13 9.21 12.13
N GLY A 415 29.80 9.94 13.19
CA GLY A 415 29.21 11.29 13.11
C GLY A 415 27.68 11.33 13.13
N HIS A 416 27.01 10.19 13.31
CA HIS A 416 25.58 10.13 13.58
C HIS A 416 25.27 10.66 14.98
N VAL A 417 24.21 11.43 15.10
CA VAL A 417 23.68 11.93 16.38
C VAL A 417 22.30 11.33 16.56
N ALA A 418 22.06 10.71 17.72
CA ALA A 418 20.74 10.18 18.06
C ALA A 418 19.68 11.27 17.94
N ARG A 419 18.57 10.96 17.29
CA ARG A 419 17.45 11.87 17.05
C ARG A 419 16.23 11.44 17.86
N PHE A 420 15.37 12.40 18.12
CA PHE A 420 14.13 12.17 18.82
C PHE A 420 13.05 11.66 17.86
N ARG A 421 12.39 10.58 18.27
CA ARG A 421 11.29 9.97 17.53
C ARG A 421 10.03 10.82 17.67
N LEU A 422 9.05 10.64 16.78
CA LEU A 422 7.82 11.43 16.83
C LEU A 422 7.03 11.12 18.12
N PRO A 423 6.73 12.09 18.99
CA PRO A 423 5.97 11.84 20.21
C PRO A 423 4.46 11.80 19.91
N ALA A 424 3.69 11.21 20.81
CA ALA A 424 2.23 11.11 20.69
C ALA A 424 1.49 12.47 20.70
N ASN A 425 2.14 13.56 21.08
CA ASN A 425 1.49 14.88 21.23
C ASN A 425 1.95 15.90 20.17
N CYS A 426 2.60 15.46 19.10
CA CYS A 426 3.00 16.30 17.97
C CYS A 426 2.82 15.55 16.66
N SER A 427 2.40 16.25 15.60
CA SER A 427 2.36 15.68 14.25
C SER A 427 3.65 15.97 13.50
N THR A 428 4.00 15.10 12.55
CA THR A 428 5.20 15.15 11.69
C THR A 428 5.62 16.55 11.21
N PRO A 429 4.76 17.36 10.57
CA PRO A 429 5.21 18.66 10.04
C PRO A 429 5.63 19.66 11.11
N PHE A 430 5.26 19.46 12.38
CA PHE A 430 5.57 20.37 13.48
C PHE A 430 6.58 19.78 14.48
N TRP A 431 7.18 18.64 14.18
CA TRP A 431 8.17 18.01 15.05
C TRP A 431 9.60 18.33 14.61
N ASP A 432 10.45 18.76 15.55
CA ASP A 432 11.90 18.88 15.35
C ASP A 432 12.59 17.63 15.93
N PRO A 433 12.94 16.61 15.11
CA PRO A 433 13.59 15.40 15.59
C PRO A 433 15.05 15.63 16.02
N ILE A 434 15.64 16.79 15.73
CA ILE A 434 17.01 17.11 16.16
C ILE A 434 16.99 17.68 17.58
N LYS A 435 16.02 18.55 17.89
CA LYS A 435 15.90 19.18 19.22
C LYS A 435 14.95 18.46 20.18
N GLY A 436 14.08 17.58 19.67
CA GLY A 436 13.04 16.95 20.46
C GLY A 436 11.96 17.92 20.89
N THR A 437 11.56 18.85 20.01
CA THR A 437 10.60 19.91 20.33
C THR A 437 9.47 19.98 19.31
N CYS A 438 8.23 20.07 19.79
CA CYS A 438 7.08 20.37 18.95
C CYS A 438 6.98 21.89 18.75
N ILE A 439 7.02 22.36 17.51
CA ILE A 439 6.92 23.79 17.16
C ILE A 439 5.47 24.25 17.03
N CYS A 440 4.49 23.35 17.13
CA CYS A 440 3.09 23.72 17.15
C CYS A 440 2.75 24.55 18.41
N ASN A 441 2.25 25.76 18.21
CA ASN A 441 1.92 26.71 19.27
C ASN A 441 0.46 27.20 19.22
N SER A 442 -0.40 26.54 18.43
CA SER A 442 -1.79 26.94 18.23
C SER A 442 -2.72 25.73 18.17
N SER A 443 -4.02 25.96 18.37
CA SER A 443 -5.02 24.88 18.30
C SER A 443 -5.19 24.29 16.90
N SER A 444 -4.78 24.99 15.84
CA SER A 444 -4.92 24.50 14.45
C SER A 444 -3.90 23.44 14.07
N CYS A 445 -2.82 23.29 14.84
CA CYS A 445 -1.82 22.24 14.67
C CYS A 445 -1.76 21.28 15.87
N ALA A 446 -2.63 21.49 16.87
CA ALA A 446 -2.65 20.66 18.07
C ALA A 446 -2.99 19.23 17.68
N PHE A 447 -2.17 18.30 18.15
CA PHE A 447 -2.24 16.90 17.76
C PHE A 447 -2.19 16.01 19.00
N THR A 448 -2.93 14.91 18.96
CA THR A 448 -2.80 13.83 19.94
C THR A 448 -3.01 12.53 19.18
N ASP A 449 -1.97 11.72 19.16
CA ASP A 449 -2.02 10.36 18.67
C ASP A 449 -2.83 9.54 19.67
N GLN A 450 -4.11 9.34 19.36
CA GLN A 450 -4.98 8.46 20.14
C GLN A 450 -4.88 7.01 19.65
N SER A 451 -3.82 6.66 18.92
CA SER A 451 -3.65 5.35 18.31
C SER A 451 -3.54 4.19 19.30
N ARG A 452 -3.63 3.03 18.69
CA ARG A 452 -3.80 1.70 19.27
C ARG A 452 -2.52 1.18 19.91
N PRO A 453 -2.64 0.26 20.86
CA PRO A 453 -1.48 -0.40 21.43
C PRO A 453 -0.84 -1.39 20.45
N ILE A 454 0.28 -1.02 19.83
CA ILE A 454 0.98 -1.82 18.81
C ILE A 454 2.23 -2.58 19.31
N GLY A 455 2.55 -2.51 20.61
CA GLY A 455 3.72 -3.22 21.14
C GLY A 455 3.50 -4.72 21.37
N PRO A 456 4.57 -5.48 21.65
CA PRO A 456 4.47 -6.90 21.99
C PRO A 456 3.39 -7.14 23.05
N ASN A 457 2.47 -8.08 22.80
CA ASN A 457 1.31 -8.38 23.64
C ASN A 457 0.24 -7.27 23.75
N GLY A 458 0.15 -6.36 22.78
CA GLY A 458 -0.82 -5.25 22.82
C GLY A 458 -0.42 -4.18 23.83
N ALA A 459 0.88 -3.87 23.94
CA ALA A 459 1.37 -2.77 24.75
C ALA A 459 1.06 -1.42 24.06
N ASN A 460 0.68 -0.41 24.85
CA ASN A 460 0.32 0.93 24.36
C ASN A 460 1.55 1.75 23.98
N LEU A 461 2.25 1.32 22.93
CA LEU A 461 3.42 2.05 22.43
C LEU A 461 2.95 3.20 21.56
N THR A 462 3.14 4.43 22.05
CA THR A 462 3.02 5.65 21.26
C THR A 462 4.31 6.45 21.41
N GLY A 463 4.80 7.01 20.30
CA GLY A 463 6.02 7.81 20.25
C GLY A 463 7.24 7.20 20.95
N ASP A 464 7.82 7.91 21.94
CA ASP A 464 9.03 7.51 22.66
C ASP A 464 8.93 6.11 23.34
N GLN A 465 7.74 5.57 23.55
CA GLN A 465 7.58 4.21 24.11
C GLN A 465 7.84 3.10 23.09
N VAL A 466 7.80 3.41 21.79
CA VAL A 466 8.19 2.46 20.74
C VAL A 466 9.69 2.11 20.84
N SER A 467 10.51 2.96 21.50
CA SER A 467 11.94 2.70 21.72
C SER A 467 12.25 1.86 22.97
N SER A 468 11.29 1.65 23.89
CA SER A 468 11.54 0.87 25.10
C SER A 468 11.23 -0.60 24.87
N GLY A 469 12.18 -1.32 24.27
CA GLY A 469 12.31 -2.75 24.51
C GLY A 469 12.46 -2.94 26.02
N SER A 470 11.42 -3.45 26.67
CA SER A 470 11.44 -3.77 28.09
C SER A 470 12.46 -4.88 28.35
N GLN A 471 13.70 -4.49 28.64
CA GLN A 471 14.52 -5.18 29.62
C GLN A 471 13.87 -4.91 30.98
N ASP A 472 13.09 -5.88 31.46
CA ASP A 472 12.98 -6.29 32.87
C ASP A 472 11.62 -6.96 33.13
N GLY A 473 11.67 -8.26 33.36
CA GLY A 473 10.51 -9.07 33.72
C GLY A 473 10.79 -10.56 33.52
N GLU A 474 11.62 -11.14 34.37
CA GLU A 474 11.83 -12.60 34.44
C GLU A 474 10.49 -13.35 34.49
N PRO A 475 10.21 -14.27 33.55
CA PRO A 475 9.16 -15.25 33.76
C PRO A 475 9.72 -16.33 34.69
N SER A 476 9.12 -16.45 35.86
CA SER A 476 9.35 -17.57 36.76
C SER A 476 9.16 -18.89 36.02
N GLN A 477 10.18 -19.74 36.10
CA GLN A 477 10.28 -21.07 35.49
C GLN A 477 9.06 -21.96 35.77
N SER A 478 8.61 -22.69 34.74
CA SER A 478 8.21 -24.09 34.93
C SER A 478 8.54 -24.96 33.72
N ALA A 479 9.48 -25.89 33.95
CA ALA A 479 9.74 -27.15 33.27
C ALA A 479 10.08 -27.15 31.77
N ASN A 480 11.38 -27.07 31.52
CA ASN A 480 12.09 -27.47 30.32
C ASN A 480 12.03 -29.02 30.12
N PRO A 481 11.85 -29.52 28.89
CA PRO A 481 12.44 -30.80 28.52
C PRO A 481 13.24 -30.65 27.22
N TYR A 482 14.44 -30.07 27.29
CA TYR A 482 15.39 -30.20 26.19
C TYR A 482 16.84 -30.32 26.67
N VAL A 483 17.52 -31.34 26.14
CA VAL A 483 18.88 -31.79 26.50
C VAL A 483 19.89 -31.05 25.62
N PRO A 484 21.02 -30.55 26.17
CA PRO A 484 21.96 -29.73 25.41
C PRO A 484 22.87 -30.58 24.53
N PHE A 485 22.96 -30.24 23.25
CA PHE A 485 24.00 -30.76 22.35
C PHE A 485 25.08 -29.70 22.18
N ASN A 486 26.15 -29.81 22.99
CA ASN A 486 27.44 -29.26 22.63
C ASN A 486 28.53 -30.23 23.10
N ALA A 487 28.81 -31.20 22.23
CA ALA A 487 30.06 -31.96 22.25
C ALA A 487 30.32 -32.55 20.86
N ALA A 488 30.84 -31.74 19.93
CA ALA A 488 31.90 -32.07 18.95
C ALA A 488 31.91 -31.09 17.77
N ALA A 489 33.11 -30.77 17.29
CA ALA A 489 33.45 -29.75 16.31
C ALA A 489 33.29 -30.22 14.83
N PRO A 490 33.84 -29.51 13.82
CA PRO A 490 33.12 -28.82 12.76
C PRO A 490 33.03 -29.61 11.43
N GLY A 491 31.98 -29.34 10.65
CA GLY A 491 31.88 -29.71 9.24
C GLY A 491 30.79 -30.72 8.90
N ALA A 492 29.56 -30.24 8.73
CA ALA A 492 28.54 -30.88 7.90
C ALA A 492 27.40 -29.88 7.65
N LEU A 493 27.02 -29.67 6.38
CA LEU A 493 25.78 -28.99 6.02
C LEU A 493 24.57 -29.83 6.45
N PRO A 494 23.43 -29.22 6.85
CA PRO A 494 22.26 -29.94 7.30
C PRO A 494 21.68 -30.87 6.21
N ALA A 495 21.21 -32.04 6.63
CA ALA A 495 20.49 -32.99 5.79
C ALA A 495 19.16 -32.39 5.33
N GLY A 496 19.18 -31.78 4.15
CA GLY A 496 18.06 -31.07 3.52
C GLY A 496 18.50 -30.21 2.34
N ALA A 497 19.77 -29.77 2.34
CA ALA A 497 20.35 -28.97 1.25
C ALA A 497 20.47 -29.75 -0.08
N TRP A 498 20.62 -31.08 -0.04
CA TRP A 498 20.73 -31.89 -1.27
C TRP A 498 19.40 -32.06 -2.01
N SER A 499 18.27 -32.03 -1.30
CA SER A 499 16.94 -32.20 -1.90
C SER A 499 16.51 -30.98 -2.70
N ALA A 500 16.83 -29.77 -2.21
CA ALA A 500 16.52 -28.51 -2.89
C ALA A 500 17.37 -28.30 -4.15
N MET A 501 18.64 -28.69 -4.13
CA MET A 501 19.50 -28.64 -5.33
C MET A 501 19.09 -29.66 -6.39
N ALA A 502 18.65 -30.86 -6.01
CA ALA A 502 18.24 -31.88 -6.99
C ALA A 502 16.93 -31.50 -7.72
N VAL A 503 15.97 -30.88 -7.02
CA VAL A 503 14.70 -30.43 -7.62
C VAL A 503 14.93 -29.22 -8.54
N GLY A 504 15.79 -28.28 -8.15
CA GLY A 504 16.14 -27.12 -8.98
C GLY A 504 16.87 -27.49 -10.28
N VAL A 505 17.77 -28.49 -10.24
CA VAL A 505 18.51 -28.94 -11.44
C VAL A 505 17.61 -29.73 -12.39
N VAL A 506 16.66 -30.53 -11.89
CA VAL A 506 15.71 -31.28 -12.74
C VAL A 506 14.70 -30.34 -13.40
N GLY A 507 14.21 -29.32 -12.68
CA GLY A 507 13.33 -28.29 -13.24
C GLY A 507 13.98 -27.48 -14.37
N ALA A 508 15.25 -27.10 -14.20
CA ALA A 508 16.01 -26.37 -15.22
C ALA A 508 16.28 -27.21 -16.49
N VAL A 509 16.54 -28.52 -16.35
CA VAL A 509 16.77 -29.41 -17.48
C VAL A 509 15.47 -29.70 -18.26
N LEU A 510 14.35 -29.88 -17.56
CA LEU A 510 13.04 -30.09 -18.21
C LEU A 510 12.53 -28.82 -18.92
N GLY A 511 12.76 -27.64 -18.33
CA GLY A 511 12.47 -26.36 -18.97
C GLY A 511 13.29 -26.12 -20.25
N ALA A 512 14.58 -26.45 -20.21
CA ALA A 512 15.45 -26.36 -21.40
C ALA A 512 15.03 -27.34 -22.51
N MET A 513 14.66 -28.58 -22.17
CA MET A 513 14.21 -29.57 -23.15
C MET A 513 12.85 -29.22 -23.78
N GLY A 514 11.95 -28.56 -23.04
CA GLY A 514 10.68 -28.07 -23.57
C GLY A 514 10.86 -26.96 -24.61
N ALA A 515 11.81 -26.04 -24.39
CA ALA A 515 12.10 -24.95 -25.31
C ALA A 515 12.75 -25.40 -26.63
N PHE A 516 13.56 -26.47 -26.62
CA PHE A 516 14.14 -27.05 -27.83
C PHE A 516 13.17 -27.92 -28.64
N SER A 517 12.00 -28.29 -28.09
CA SER A 517 10.99 -29.10 -28.78
C SER A 517 9.95 -28.30 -29.57
N ARG A 518 10.04 -26.96 -29.53
CA ARG A 518 9.13 -26.02 -30.23
C ARG A 518 9.82 -25.08 -31.22
N LEU A 519 11.08 -25.36 -31.55
CA LEU A 519 11.78 -24.90 -32.77
C LEU A 519 11.84 -26.07 -33.75
#